data_AF-A0A537JPQ3-F1
#
_entry.id   AF-A0A537JPQ3-F1
#
_cell.length_a   1.000
_cell.length_b   1.000
_cell.length_c   1.000
_cell.angle_alpha   90.00
_cell.angle_beta   90.00
_cell.angle_gamma   90.00
#
_symmetry.space_group_name_H-M   'P 1'
#
loop_
_entity.id
_entity.type
_entity.pdbx_description
1 polymer ?
#
loop_
_entity_poly.entity_id
_entity_poly.type
_entity_poly.pdbx_seq_one_letter_code
_entity_poly.pdbx_strand_id
1 'polypeptide(L)'
;MTYAPEVVVYHTRPLTARSFCAQHFNYGCGAFYFHTLRARDGDGRVRLEPGSFYLNMFRRAFTEASGPRACALVMLLAVTQAANASGFFWSKLRRPRLGSDRPFRLKHRWVQEGP
;
A
#
# COMPACT_ATOMS: atom_id res chain seq x y z
N MET A 1 14.37 -3.28 -17.30
CA MET A 1 13.25 -2.33 -17.20
C MET A 1 13.63 -1.10 -18.00
N THR A 2 12.80 -0.68 -18.96
CA THR A 2 13.03 0.53 -19.75
C THR A 2 12.08 1.61 -19.25
N TYR A 3 12.62 2.74 -18.82
CA TYR A 3 11.84 3.88 -18.35
C TYR A 3 11.62 4.84 -19.52
N ALA A 4 10.36 5.18 -19.81
CA ALA A 4 9.95 6.08 -20.89
C ALA A 4 9.18 7.27 -20.28
N PRO A 5 9.84 8.43 -20.05
CA PRO A 5 9.25 9.56 -19.33
C PRO A 5 8.06 10.20 -20.06
N GLU A 6 7.93 9.98 -21.36
CA GLU A 6 6.83 10.47 -22.21
C GLU A 6 5.51 9.71 -22.00
N VAL A 7 5.55 8.53 -21.37
CA VAL A 7 4.36 7.70 -21.16
C VAL A 7 3.64 8.12 -19.87
N VAL A 8 2.51 8.82 -20.02
CA VAL A 8 1.63 9.21 -18.91
C VAL A 8 0.44 8.26 -18.82
N VAL A 9 0.27 7.59 -17.67
CA VAL A 9 -0.88 6.70 -17.43
C VAL A 9 -1.85 7.36 -16.44
N TYR A 10 -3.03 7.74 -16.91
CA TYR A 10 -4.08 8.32 -16.07
C TYR A 10 -4.74 7.25 -15.20
N HIS A 11 -4.66 7.42 -13.89
CA HIS A 11 -5.29 6.52 -12.92
C HIS A 11 -6.44 7.22 -12.23
N THR A 12 -7.67 6.93 -12.66
CA THR A 12 -8.87 7.36 -11.95
C THR A 12 -9.59 6.15 -11.39
N ARG A 13 -9.60 6.01 -10.07
CA ARG A 13 -10.51 5.07 -9.38
C ARG A 13 -11.37 5.88 -8.42
N PRO A 14 -12.71 5.87 -8.57
CA PRO A 14 -13.58 6.45 -7.56
C PRO A 14 -13.46 5.59 -6.30
N LEU A 15 -12.85 6.15 -5.26
CA LEU A 15 -12.67 5.46 -3.99
C LEU A 15 -13.72 5.94 -3.00
N THR A 16 -14.58 5.01 -2.57
CA THR A 16 -15.32 5.16 -1.31
C THR A 16 -14.37 4.94 -0.14
N ALA A 17 -14.69 5.44 1.05
CA ALA A 17 -13.90 5.22 2.27
C ALA A 17 -13.61 3.72 2.52
N ARG A 18 -14.58 2.85 2.26
CA ARG A 18 -14.41 1.39 2.36
C ARG A 18 -13.39 0.86 1.35
N SER A 19 -13.52 1.24 0.09
CA SER A 19 -12.59 0.79 -0.97
C SER A 19 -11.18 1.34 -0.78
N PHE A 20 -11.06 2.56 -0.23
CA PHE A 20 -9.80 3.18 0.16
C PHE A 20 -9.09 2.36 1.25
N CYS A 21 -9.77 2.07 2.36
CA CYS A 21 -9.20 1.23 3.43
C CYS A 21 -8.85 -0.18 2.93
N ALA A 22 -9.72 -0.80 2.12
CA ALA A 22 -9.47 -2.12 1.56
C ALA A 22 -8.23 -2.13 0.63
N GLN A 23 -8.03 -1.07 -0.17
CA GLN A 23 -6.86 -0.93 -1.01
C GLN A 23 -5.58 -0.86 -0.18
N HIS A 24 -5.53 0.01 0.84
CA HIS A 24 -4.35 0.14 1.71
C HIS A 24 -4.07 -1.12 2.53
N PHE A 25 -5.12 -1.80 3.01
CA PHE A 25 -4.97 -3.12 3.64
C PHE A 25 -4.32 -4.13 2.70
N ASN A 26 -4.81 -4.24 1.47
CA ASN A 26 -4.23 -5.16 0.48
C ASN A 26 -2.79 -4.81 0.12
N TYR A 27 -2.43 -3.53 0.10
CA TYR A 27 -1.03 -3.09 -0.06
C TYR A 27 -0.16 -3.55 1.10
N GLY A 28 -0.65 -3.44 2.33
CA GLY A 28 0.03 -4.00 3.51
C GLY A 28 0.27 -5.50 3.40
N CYS A 29 -0.74 -6.26 2.97
CA CYS A 29 -0.59 -7.67 2.68
C CYS A 29 0.50 -7.91 1.63
N GLY A 30 0.43 -7.22 0.49
CA GLY A 30 1.40 -7.31 -0.60
C GLY A 30 2.83 -7.00 -0.15
N ALA A 31 3.02 -5.97 0.68
CA ALA A 31 4.32 -5.62 1.25
C ALA A 31 4.90 -6.77 2.07
N PHE A 32 4.10 -7.47 2.89
CA PHE A 32 4.56 -8.65 3.61
C PHE A 32 5.06 -9.75 2.66
N TYR A 33 4.32 -10.06 1.59
CA TYR A 33 4.74 -11.06 0.62
C TYR A 33 6.00 -10.65 -0.13
N PHE A 34 6.07 -9.41 -0.61
CA PHE A 34 7.23 -8.86 -1.29
C PHE A 34 8.48 -8.98 -0.42
N HIS A 35 8.38 -8.54 0.83
CA HIS A 35 9.47 -8.64 1.79
C HIS A 35 9.86 -10.09 2.11
N THR A 36 8.89 -11.01 2.17
CA THR A 36 9.18 -12.42 2.45
C THR A 36 9.85 -13.11 1.26
N LEU A 37 9.42 -12.80 0.03
CA LEU A 37 10.06 -13.28 -1.20
C LEU A 37 11.49 -12.73 -1.30
N ARG A 38 11.66 -11.42 -1.13
CA ARG A 38 12.97 -10.78 -1.20
C ARG A 38 13.96 -11.30 -0.14
N ALA A 39 13.47 -11.62 1.06
CA ALA A 39 14.27 -12.25 2.10
C ALA A 39 14.67 -13.71 1.77
N ARG A 40 13.87 -14.43 0.98
CA ARG A 40 14.21 -15.78 0.49
C ARG A 40 15.26 -15.74 -0.61
N ASP A 41 15.19 -14.74 -1.48
CA ASP A 41 16.11 -14.55 -2.61
C ASP A 41 17.46 -13.95 -2.19
N GLY A 42 17.72 -13.82 -0.88
CA GLY A 42 18.99 -13.34 -0.32
C GLY A 42 19.17 -11.82 -0.34
N ASP A 43 18.21 -11.05 -0.85
CA ASP A 43 18.30 -9.61 -1.12
C ASP A 43 17.93 -8.72 0.09
N GLY A 44 18.30 -9.20 1.29
CA GLY A 44 18.31 -8.44 2.53
C GLY A 44 17.01 -8.43 3.37
N ARG A 45 17.17 -8.07 4.66
CA ARG A 45 16.09 -8.00 5.65
C ARG A 45 15.11 -6.86 5.34
N VAL A 46 13.88 -7.00 5.84
CA VAL A 46 12.87 -5.93 5.85
C VAL A 46 13.44 -4.72 6.57
N ARG A 47 13.74 -3.65 5.82
CA ARG A 47 14.14 -2.37 6.37
C ARG A 47 12.89 -1.51 6.49
N LEU A 48 12.44 -1.30 7.72
CA LEU A 48 11.42 -0.29 8.00
C LEU A 48 12.07 1.09 7.84
N GLU A 49 11.32 2.02 7.25
CA GLU A 49 11.75 3.41 7.16
C GLU A 49 11.91 4.02 8.57
N PRO A 50 12.84 4.97 8.76
CA PRO A 50 13.07 5.59 10.05
C PRO A 50 11.82 6.33 10.54
N GLY A 51 11.63 6.46 11.85
CA GLY A 51 10.47 7.18 12.43
C GLY A 51 10.32 8.62 11.93
N SER A 52 11.44 9.27 11.59
CA SER A 52 11.47 10.60 10.97
C SER A 52 10.79 10.66 9.61
N PHE A 53 10.81 9.57 8.83
CA PHE A 53 10.11 9.48 7.54
C PHE A 53 8.60 9.64 7.74
N TYR A 54 8.02 8.89 8.68
CA TYR A 54 6.59 8.95 8.97
C TYR A 54 6.19 10.32 9.56
N LEU A 55 7.01 10.88 10.45
CA LEU A 55 6.75 12.21 11.00
C LEU A 55 6.81 13.31 9.91
N ASN A 56 7.79 13.24 9.00
CA ASN A 56 7.89 14.16 7.88
C ASN A 56 6.72 14.00 6.90
N MET A 57 6.20 12.80 6.68
CA MET A 57 5.01 12.57 5.86
C MET A 57 3.79 13.33 6.42
N PHE A 58 3.55 13.25 7.74
CA PHE A 58 2.46 13.99 8.37
C PHE A 58 2.71 15.50 8.37
N ARG A 59 3.94 15.94 8.64
CA ARG A 59 4.31 17.36 8.56
C ARG A 59 4.06 17.94 7.17
N ARG A 60 4.35 17.17 6.11
CA ARG A 60 4.13 17.61 4.72
C ARG A 60 2.66 17.84 4.38
N ALA A 61 1.73 17.11 5.00
CA ALA A 61 0.31 17.37 4.80
C ALA A 61 -0.10 18.79 5.23
N PHE A 62 0.56 19.35 6.24
CA PHE A 62 0.36 20.74 6.69
C PHE A 62 1.10 21.78 5.83
N THR A 63 2.09 21.37 5.02
CA THR A 63 2.73 22.27 4.06
C THR A 63 1.99 22.31 2.73
N GLU A 64 1.30 21.23 2.37
CA GLU A 64 0.57 21.11 1.10
C GLU A 64 -0.88 21.65 1.17
N ALA A 65 -1.45 21.77 2.37
CA ALA A 65 -2.77 22.35 2.57
C ALA A 65 -2.85 23.13 3.89
N SER A 66 -3.80 24.05 3.98
CA SER A 66 -4.09 24.82 5.19
C SER A 66 -5.52 24.57 5.70
N GLY A 67 -5.74 24.83 6.99
CA GLY A 67 -7.05 24.77 7.63
C GLY A 67 -7.69 23.36 7.66
N PRO A 68 -9.02 23.24 7.49
CA PRO A 68 -9.73 21.96 7.57
C PRO A 68 -9.23 20.89 6.59
N ARG A 69 -8.71 21.31 5.43
CA ARG A 69 -8.17 20.40 4.41
C ARG A 69 -6.90 19.70 4.89
N ALA A 70 -6.02 20.41 5.60
CA ALA A 70 -4.82 19.81 6.19
C ALA A 70 -5.19 18.73 7.20
N CYS A 71 -6.15 19.01 8.07
CA CYS A 71 -6.67 18.04 9.04
C CYS A 71 -7.26 16.81 8.34
N ALA A 72 -8.06 17.01 7.29
CA ALA A 72 -8.61 15.90 6.50
C ALA A 72 -7.51 15.05 5.86
N LEU A 73 -6.46 15.65 5.30
CA LEU A 73 -5.32 14.94 4.73
C LEU A 73 -4.56 14.13 5.78
N VAL A 74 -4.30 14.71 6.95
CA VAL A 74 -3.64 14.01 8.05
C VAL A 74 -4.45 12.82 8.52
N MET A 75 -5.77 12.97 8.65
CA MET A 75 -6.67 11.88 9.00
C MET A 75 -6.67 10.77 7.94
N LEU A 76 -6.75 11.15 6.66
CA LEU A 76 -6.66 10.18 5.56
C LEU A 76 -5.32 9.44 5.59
N LEU A 77 -4.20 10.14 5.75
CA LEU A 77 -2.88 9.54 5.90
C LEU A 77 -2.82 8.58 7.09
N ALA A 78 -3.34 8.97 8.25
CA ALA A 78 -3.39 8.10 9.42
C ALA A 78 -4.17 6.82 9.14
N VAL A 79 -5.33 6.93 8.48
CA VAL A 79 -6.14 5.78 8.04
C VAL A 79 -5.36 4.90 7.06
N THR A 80 -4.65 5.48 6.08
CA THR A 80 -3.84 4.70 5.13
C THR A 80 -2.77 3.88 5.85
N GLN A 81 -2.04 4.50 6.77
CA GLN A 81 -0.96 3.85 7.51
C GLN A 81 -1.51 2.76 8.43
N ALA A 82 -2.62 3.01 9.12
CA ALA A 82 -3.26 2.02 9.98
C ALA A 82 -3.78 0.81 9.18
N ALA A 83 -4.46 1.05 8.05
CA ALA A 83 -4.96 -0.01 7.18
C ALA A 83 -3.82 -0.84 6.59
N ASN A 84 -2.76 -0.18 6.10
CA ASN A 84 -1.56 -0.84 5.56
C ASN A 84 -0.86 -1.69 6.63
N ALA A 85 -0.55 -1.11 7.80
CA ALA A 85 0.05 -1.85 8.90
C ALA A 85 -0.80 -3.07 9.30
N SER A 86 -2.12 -2.88 9.40
CA SER A 86 -3.06 -3.97 9.71
C SER A 86 -2.98 -5.11 8.69
N GLY A 87 -2.95 -4.81 7.39
CA GLY A 87 -2.81 -5.82 6.34
C GLY A 87 -1.48 -6.57 6.38
N PHE A 88 -0.40 -5.84 6.66
CA PHE A 88 0.93 -6.41 6.84
C PHE A 88 0.96 -7.40 8.01
N PHE A 89 0.50 -6.98 9.20
CA PHE A 89 0.51 -7.81 10.40
C PHE A 89 -0.48 -8.97 10.31
N TRP A 90 -1.65 -8.77 9.68
CA TRP A 90 -2.61 -9.85 9.43
C TRP A 90 -2.01 -10.94 8.55
N SER A 91 -1.29 -10.56 7.48
CA SER A 91 -0.60 -11.51 6.60
C SER A 91 0.55 -12.21 7.31
N LYS A 92 1.30 -11.48 8.14
CA LYS A 92 2.36 -12.03 8.99
C LYS A 92 1.84 -13.07 9.99
N LEU A 93 0.69 -12.81 10.62
CA LEU A 93 0.09 -13.73 11.59
C LEU A 93 -0.45 -15.00 10.92
N ARG A 94 -1.03 -14.87 9.73
CA ARG A 94 -1.58 -16.00 8.98
C ARG A 94 -0.54 -16.92 8.35
N ARG A 95 0.73 -16.52 8.31
CA ARG A 95 1.87 -17.22 7.67
C ARG A 95 1.45 -18.13 6.50
N PRO A 96 0.82 -17.59 5.45
CA PRO A 96 0.49 -18.40 4.28
C PRO A 96 1.77 -19.01 3.72
N ARG A 97 1.75 -20.32 3.43
CA ARG A 97 2.88 -21.03 2.84
C ARG A 97 3.16 -20.41 1.47
N LEU A 98 4.18 -19.56 1.38
CA LEU A 98 4.76 -19.17 0.08
C LEU A 98 5.33 -20.45 -0.53
N GLY A 99 4.60 -21.03 -1.48
CA GLY A 99 4.88 -22.35 -2.06
C GLY A 99 3.65 -23.24 -2.28
N SER A 100 2.44 -22.84 -1.87
CA SER A 100 1.23 -23.44 -2.43
C SER A 100 0.95 -22.79 -3.77
N ASP A 101 0.75 -23.58 -4.83
CA ASP A 101 0.41 -23.17 -6.21
C ASP A 101 -0.86 -22.30 -6.36
N ARG A 102 -1.37 -21.75 -5.26
CA ARG A 102 -2.40 -20.72 -5.32
C ARG A 102 -1.68 -19.40 -5.60
N PRO A 103 -1.83 -18.81 -6.79
CA PRO A 103 -1.38 -17.44 -7.01
C PRO A 103 -1.96 -16.59 -5.88
N PHE A 104 -1.17 -15.65 -5.35
CA PHE A 104 -1.64 -14.61 -4.46
C PHE A 104 -2.85 -13.98 -5.14
N ARG A 105 -4.03 -14.49 -4.79
CA ARG A 105 -5.29 -14.06 -5.37
C ARG A 105 -5.58 -12.77 -4.62
N LEU A 106 -4.89 -11.71 -5.05
CA LEU A 106 -5.53 -10.41 -5.09
C LEU A 106 -6.93 -10.73 -5.62
N LYS A 107 -7.97 -10.52 -4.81
CA LYS A 107 -9.33 -10.41 -5.33
C LYS A 107 -9.37 -9.13 -6.17
N HIS A 108 -8.52 -9.07 -7.18
CA HIS A 108 -8.63 -8.23 -8.32
C HIS A 108 -9.67 -8.92 -9.19
N ARG A 109 -10.92 -8.57 -8.92
CA ARG A 109 -11.93 -8.49 -9.96
C ARG A 109 -11.46 -7.40 -10.95
N TRP A 110 -10.41 -7.71 -11.73
CA TRP A 110 -10.03 -7.02 -12.96
C TRP A 110 -10.19 -8.02 -14.09
N VAL A 111 -11.44 -8.42 -14.30
CA VAL A 111 -11.87 -9.18 -15.46
C VAL A 111 -13.21 -8.57 -15.85
N GLN A 112 -13.15 -7.87 -16.99
CA GLN A 112 -14.22 -7.71 -17.97
C GLN A 112 -15.44 -6.93 -17.48
N GLU A 113 -15.52 -5.63 -17.78
CA GLU A 113 -16.68 -5.01 -18.44
C GLU A 113 -16.18 -3.79 -19.23
N GLY A 114 -15.79 -4.02 -20.50
CA GLY A 114 -16.02 -3.03 -21.55
C GLY A 114 -17.50 -3.09 -21.94
N PRO A 115 -18.07 -1.99 -22.43
CA PRO A 115 -17.84 -1.56 -23.82
C PRO A 115 -17.15 -0.21 -23.96
#